data_AF-A0A3N5YD74-F1
#
_entry.id   AF-A0A3N5YD74-F1
#
_cell.length_a   1.000
_cell.length_b   1.000
_cell.length_c   1.000
_cell.angle_alpha   90.00
_cell.angle_beta   90.00
_cell.angle_gamma   90.00
#
_symmetry.space_group_name_H-M   'P 1'
#
loop_
_entity.id
_entity.type
_entity.pdbx_description
1 polymer ?
#
loop_
_entity_poly.entity_id
_entity_poly.type
_entity_poly.pdbx_seq_one_letter_code
_entity_poly.pdbx_strand_id
1 'polypeptide(L)' 'MSRICAICGKKPIVGSHISHAHNVTKRRFNPNLQRVRVLRAGQA' A
#
# COMPACT_ATOMS: atom_id res chain seq x y z
N MET A 1 -8.30 9.10 -2.88
CA MET A 1 -7.81 8.73 -1.53
C MET A 1 -6.40 8.18 -1.61
N SER A 2 -5.45 8.83 -0.95
CA SER A 2 -4.10 8.29 -0.75
C SER A 2 -4.19 7.01 0.07
N ARG A 3 -3.80 5.86 -0.50
CA ARG A 3 -3.71 4.57 0.21
C ARG A 3 -2.49 4.58 1.14
N ILE A 4 -2.53 5.42 2.17
CA ILE A 4 -1.48 5.55 3.18
C ILE A 4 -2.07 5.15 4.53
N CYS A 5 -1.36 4.28 5.27
CA CYS A 5 -1.75 3.95 6.63
C CYS A 5 -1.49 5.15 7.56
N ALA A 6 -2.51 5.63 8.27
CA ALA A 6 -2.38 6.76 9.19
C ALA A 6 -1.56 6.46 10.46
N ILE A 7 -1.39 5.18 10.79
CA ILE A 7 -0.65 4.70 11.98
C ILE A 7 0.79 4.36 11.60
N CYS A 8 0.96 3.49 10.60
CA CYS A 8 2.26 2.94 10.23
C CYS A 8 2.94 3.68 9.07
N GLY A 9 2.27 4.66 8.44
CA GLY A 9 2.80 5.39 7.28
C GLY A 9 2.98 4.55 6.00
N LYS A 10 2.56 3.27 6.00
CA LYS A 10 2.70 2.36 4.86
C LYS A 10 2.07 2.97 3.62
N LYS A 11 2.86 3.10 2.56
CA LYS A 11 2.50 3.74 1.28
C LYS A 11 2.66 2.76 0.12
N PRO A 12 1.98 2.98 -1.02
CA PRO A 12 2.16 2.16 -2.21
C PRO A 12 3.56 2.32 -2.78
N ILE A 13 4.16 1.21 -3.19
CA ILE A 13 5.49 1.16 -3.80
C ILE A 13 5.32 0.88 -5.30
N VAL A 14 6.21 1.41 -6.13
CA VAL A 14 6.25 1.13 -7.57
C VAL A 14 7.32 0.08 -7.86
N GLY A 15 7.06 -0.79 -8.83
CA GLY A 15 8.04 -1.76 -9.31
C GLY A 15 7.62 -2.36 -10.65
N SER A 16 8.14 -3.54 -10.94
CA SER A 16 7.90 -4.22 -12.22
C SER A 16 7.43 -5.67 -12.00
N HIS A 17 6.64 -6.18 -12.93
CA HIS A 17 6.37 -7.61 -13.09
C HIS A 17 7.27 -8.14 -14.21
N ILE A 18 8.01 -9.20 -13.91
CA ILE A 18 8.99 -9.81 -14.82
C ILE A 18 8.45 -11.20 -15.16
N SER A 19 8.23 -11.49 -16.45
CA SER A 19 7.83 -12.82 -16.90
C SER A 19 9.04 -13.77 -16.97
N HIS A 20 8.76 -15.06 -17.20
CA HIS A 20 9.81 -16.06 -17.42
C HIS A 20 10.70 -15.73 -18.63
N ALA A 21 10.12 -15.10 -19.67
CA ALA A 21 10.83 -14.59 -20.84
C ALA A 21 11.45 -13.19 -20.62
N HIS A 22 11.46 -12.69 -19.39
CA HIS A 22 11.98 -11.37 -19.02
C HIS A 22 11.23 -10.16 -19.64
N ASN A 23 9.94 -10.32 -19.94
CA ASN A 23 9.08 -9.20 -20.33
C ASN A 23 8.74 -8.37 -19.08
N VAL A 24 9.09 -7.08 -19.11
CA VAL A 24 8.97 -6.18 -17.95
C VAL A 24 7.77 -5.25 -18.13
N THR A 25 6.79 -5.36 -17.24
CA THR A 25 5.65 -4.41 -17.17
C THR A 25 5.64 -3.66 -15.85
N LYS A 26 5.23 -2.39 -15.84
CA LYS A 26 5.15 -1.58 -14.60
C LYS A 26 3.99 -2.06 -13.72
N ARG A 27 4.22 -2.20 -12.42
CA ARG A 27 3.21 -2.57 -11.43
C ARG A 27 3.30 -1.69 -10.19
N ARG A 28 2.16 -1.48 -9.54
CA ARG A 28 2.05 -0.85 -8.23
C ARG A 28 1.79 -1.90 -7.15
N PHE A 29 2.60 -1.90 -6.09
CA PHE A 29 2.39 -2.68 -4.88
C PHE A 29 1.57 -1.84 -3.90
N ASN A 30 0.29 -2.17 -3.76
CA ASN A 30 -0.58 -1.49 -2.81
C ASN A 30 -0.50 -2.18 -1.44
N PRO A 31 -0.37 -1.42 -0.34
CA PRO A 31 -0.47 -2.01 1.00
C PRO A 31 -1.88 -2.56 1.23
N ASN A 32 -1.98 -3.64 2.00
CA ASN A 32 -3.25 -4.19 2.46
C ASN A 32 -3.82 -3.30 3.57
N LEU A 33 -4.46 -2.19 3.19
CA LEU A 33 -5.11 -1.27 4.12
C LEU A 33 -6.52 -1.75 4.41
N GLN A 34 -6.77 -2.09 5.67
CA GLN A 34 -8.08 -2.46 6.17
C GLN A 34 -8.72 -1.27 6.88
N ARG A 35 -10.04 -1.12 6.71
CA ARG A 35 -10.82 -0.11 7.43
C ARG A 35 -11.03 -0.62 8.85
N VAL A 36 -10.36 0.03 9.80
CA VAL A 36 -10.49 -0.27 11.23
C VAL A 36 -10.70 1.05 11.97
N ARG A 37 -11.51 1.03 13.03
CA ARG A 37 -11.60 2.14 13.97
C ARG A 37 -10.48 1.98 14.99
N VAL A 38 -9.66 3.02 15.14
CA VAL A 38 -8.54 3.02 16.07
C VAL A 38 -8.64 4.24 16.95
N LEU A 39 -8.53 4.04 18.25
CA LEU A 39 -8.43 5.13 19.22
C LEU A 39 -7.07 5.78 19.03
N ARG A 40 -7.03 6.96 18.41
CA ARG A 40 -5.80 7.75 18.27
C ARG A 40 -5.95 8.99 19.14
N ALA A 41 -5.15 9.09 20.20
CA ALA A 41 -5.13 10.22 21.12
C ALA A 41 -6.52 10.60 21.71
N GLY A 42 -7.32 9.61 22.12
CA GLY A 42 -8.58 9.83 22.82
C GLY A 42 -9.78 10.23 21.95
N GLN A 43 -9.65 10.23 20.63
CA GLN A 43 -10.77 10.44 19.71
C GLN A 43 -11.07 9.15 18.95
N ALA A 44 -12.34 8.71 19.04
CA ALA A 44 -12.89 7.51 18.42
C ALA A 44 -13.50 7.82 17.05
#